data_AF-H1VTH5-F1
#
_entry.id   AF-H1VTH5-F1
#
_cell.length_a   1.000
_cell.length_b   1.000
_cell.length_c   1.000
_cell.angle_alpha   90.00
_cell.angle_beta   90.00
_cell.angle_gamma   90.00
#
_symmetry.space_group_name_H-M   'P 1'
#
loop_
_entity.id
_entity.type
_entity.pdbx_description
1 polymer ?
#
loop_
_entity_poly.entity_id
_entity_poly.type
_entity_poly.pdbx_seq_one_letter_code
_entity_poly.pdbx_strand_id
1 'polypeptide(L)'
;MAWPSRKGASSGGRKNCPEGWIHVPHMFFEVYFDTPKFAGRWTPGQGAQPFVLSNGDASGYSLHADFIAAWDQDVLQQIIDNCNAGSSGMDKCPGLLKGLNTNKDCKIDSPLQEVTDGILDKLPGDNPLGGFSFGPILGGGGGGSDSDSG
;
A
#
# COMPACT_ATOMS: atom_id res chain seq x y z
N MET A 1 -4.76 -1.85 29.33
CA MET A 1 -5.97 -2.62 28.95
C MET A 1 -5.70 -3.29 27.61
N ALA A 2 -6.17 -4.52 27.41
CA ALA A 2 -6.01 -5.28 26.16
C ALA A 2 -7.12 -4.92 25.18
N TRP A 3 -6.79 -4.28 24.05
CA TRP A 3 -7.75 -3.87 23.01
C TRP A 3 -7.49 -4.57 21.68
N PRO A 4 -8.51 -5.14 21.00
CA PRO A 4 -9.92 -4.95 21.29
C PRO A 4 -10.49 -5.87 22.37
N SER A 5 -11.28 -5.29 23.26
CA SER A 5 -12.15 -6.07 24.15
C SER A 5 -13.43 -6.47 23.41
N ARG A 6 -14.07 -7.57 23.82
CA ARG A 6 -15.40 -7.97 23.34
C ARG A 6 -16.50 -6.94 23.65
N LYS A 7 -16.23 -5.93 24.47
CA LYS A 7 -17.22 -4.93 24.91
C LYS A 7 -17.74 -4.16 23.68
N GLY A 8 -18.98 -4.41 23.29
CA GLY A 8 -19.63 -3.76 22.14
C GLY A 8 -19.35 -4.41 20.78
N ALA A 9 -18.73 -5.60 20.71
CA ALA A 9 -18.56 -6.31 19.43
C ALA A 9 -19.90 -6.89 18.94
N SER A 10 -20.29 -6.53 17.71
CA SER A 10 -21.54 -6.97 17.05
C SER A 10 -21.48 -8.40 16.50
N SER A 11 -20.31 -9.04 16.49
CA SER A 11 -20.13 -10.42 16.00
C SER A 11 -19.34 -11.27 17.01
N GLY A 12 -19.80 -12.50 17.24
CA GLY A 12 -19.24 -13.42 18.26
C GLY A 12 -17.81 -13.94 17.99
N GLY A 13 -17.20 -13.54 16.87
CA GLY A 13 -15.90 -14.04 16.40
C GLY A 13 -14.67 -13.46 17.10
N ARG A 14 -14.77 -12.30 17.76
CA ARG A 14 -13.62 -11.69 18.48
C ARG A 14 -13.54 -12.26 19.88
N LYS A 15 -12.43 -12.84 20.34
CA LYS A 15 -12.24 -13.32 21.74
C LYS A 15 -11.38 -12.33 22.52
N ASN A 16 -11.60 -12.19 23.83
CA ASN A 16 -10.63 -11.49 24.68
C ASN A 16 -9.36 -12.34 24.75
N CYS A 17 -8.20 -11.69 24.77
CA CYS A 17 -6.94 -12.33 25.12
C CYS A 17 -7.02 -13.02 26.50
N PRO A 18 -6.27 -14.12 26.72
CA PRO A 18 -6.08 -14.67 28.06
C PRO A 18 -5.49 -13.63 29.03
N GLU A 19 -5.61 -13.88 30.33
CA GLU A 19 -5.03 -13.00 31.35
C GLU A 19 -3.51 -12.84 31.15
N GLY A 20 -3.00 -11.62 31.30
CA GLY A 20 -1.60 -11.27 31.05
C GLY A 20 -1.26 -10.96 29.58
N TRP A 21 -2.18 -11.16 28.64
CA TRP A 21 -1.97 -10.86 27.23
C TRP A 21 -2.73 -9.61 26.78
N ILE A 22 -2.10 -8.85 25.88
CA ILE A 22 -2.72 -7.68 25.25
C ILE A 22 -2.96 -7.94 23.77
N HIS A 23 -4.10 -7.49 23.27
CA HIS A 23 -4.28 -7.34 21.84
C HIS A 23 -3.59 -6.05 21.39
N VAL A 24 -3.01 -6.10 20.19
CA VAL A 24 -2.40 -4.96 19.51
C VAL A 24 -3.11 -4.75 18.17
N PRO A 25 -3.13 -3.52 17.63
CA PRO A 25 -3.64 -3.28 16.29
C PRO A 25 -2.93 -4.17 15.26
N HIS A 26 -3.70 -4.70 14.30
CA HIS A 26 -3.14 -5.38 13.13
C HIS A 26 -3.11 -4.40 11.97
N MET A 27 -2.02 -4.45 11.21
CA MET A 27 -1.94 -3.77 9.93
C MET A 27 -2.46 -4.71 8.84
N PHE A 28 -3.34 -4.18 8.01
CA PHE A 28 -3.83 -4.86 6.82
C PHE A 28 -3.59 -3.94 5.63
N PHE A 29 -2.76 -4.40 4.69
CA PHE A 29 -2.46 -3.67 3.45
C PHE A 29 -3.32 -4.24 2.34
N GLU A 30 -3.98 -3.36 1.61
CA GLU A 30 -4.78 -3.73 0.46
C GLU A 30 -4.43 -2.79 -0.69
N VAL A 31 -4.08 -3.38 -1.83
CA VAL A 31 -3.72 -2.65 -3.05
C VAL A 31 -4.73 -3.04 -4.12
N TYR A 32 -5.45 -2.06 -4.64
CA TYR A 32 -6.41 -2.23 -5.71
C TYR A 32 -5.85 -1.66 -7.01
N PHE A 33 -5.86 -2.49 -8.05
CA PHE A 33 -5.60 -2.05 -9.42
C PHE A 33 -6.91 -2.08 -10.20
N ASP A 34 -7.38 -0.91 -10.65
CA ASP A 34 -8.61 -0.78 -11.45
C ASP A 34 -8.36 -1.14 -12.93
N THR A 35 -8.03 -2.42 -13.15
CA THR A 35 -7.78 -2.99 -14.47
C THR A 35 -9.02 -3.13 -15.38
N PRO A 36 -10.29 -3.19 -14.88
CA PRO A 36 -11.47 -3.22 -15.74
C PRO A 36 -11.57 -2.06 -16.74
N LYS A 37 -11.02 -0.89 -16.41
CA LYS A 37 -10.91 0.25 -17.33
C LYS A 37 -10.14 -0.05 -18.63
N PHE A 38 -9.33 -1.10 -18.64
CA PHE A 38 -8.51 -1.51 -19.77
C PHE A 38 -9.00 -2.80 -20.43
N ALA A 39 -10.18 -3.31 -20.09
CA ALA A 39 -10.69 -4.59 -20.60
C ALA A 39 -10.73 -4.69 -22.14
N GLY A 40 -10.91 -3.57 -22.84
CA GLY A 40 -10.89 -3.53 -24.32
C GLY A 40 -9.49 -3.49 -24.95
N ARG A 41 -8.41 -3.48 -24.15
CA ARG A 41 -7.02 -3.34 -24.63
C ARG A 41 -6.19 -4.61 -24.54
N TRP A 42 -6.74 -5.69 -23.98
CA TRP A 42 -6.06 -6.98 -23.86
C TRP A 42 -7.06 -8.12 -23.68
N THR A 43 -6.61 -9.35 -23.89
CA THR A 43 -7.45 -10.56 -23.75
C THR A 43 -6.95 -11.40 -22.57
N PRO A 44 -7.76 -11.55 -21.49
CA PRO A 44 -7.39 -12.40 -20.36
C PRO A 44 -7.16 -13.86 -20.73
N GLY A 45 -6.30 -14.55 -19.96
CA GLY A 45 -6.09 -16.00 -20.08
C GLY A 45 -5.24 -16.46 -21.26
N GLN A 46 -4.64 -15.54 -22.04
CA GLN A 46 -3.76 -15.87 -23.17
C GLN A 46 -2.28 -16.04 -22.79
N GLY A 47 -1.96 -16.04 -21.49
CA GLY A 47 -0.57 -16.09 -21.02
C GLY A 47 0.22 -14.78 -21.22
N ALA A 48 -0.43 -13.72 -21.71
CA ALA A 48 0.15 -12.38 -21.86
C ALA A 48 -0.79 -11.33 -21.24
N GLN A 49 -0.21 -10.29 -20.65
CA GLN A 49 -0.92 -9.18 -20.02
C GLN A 49 -0.10 -7.89 -20.18
N PRO A 50 -0.74 -6.70 -20.30
CA PRO A 50 -0.05 -5.46 -20.69
C PRO A 50 0.46 -4.61 -19.51
N PHE A 51 0.23 -5.03 -18.27
CA PHE A 51 0.52 -4.24 -17.06
C PHE A 51 1.93 -4.52 -16.54
N VAL A 52 2.62 -3.46 -16.15
CA VAL A 52 3.92 -3.52 -15.50
C VAL A 52 3.90 -2.55 -14.32
N LEU A 53 4.75 -2.79 -13.32
CA LEU A 53 4.95 -1.82 -12.25
C LEU A 53 5.77 -0.63 -12.79
N SER A 54 5.57 0.56 -12.24
CA SER A 54 6.18 1.81 -12.75
C SER A 54 7.70 1.84 -12.65
N ASN A 55 8.29 0.99 -11.80
CA ASN A 55 9.73 0.75 -11.73
C ASN A 55 10.25 -0.16 -12.86
N GLY A 56 9.43 -0.52 -13.83
CA GLY A 56 9.79 -1.37 -14.96
C GLY A 56 9.62 -2.87 -14.72
N ASP A 57 9.20 -3.30 -13.53
CA ASP A 57 9.04 -4.72 -13.23
C ASP A 57 7.80 -5.32 -13.91
N ALA A 58 8.06 -6.20 -14.88
CA ALA A 58 7.05 -6.99 -15.57
C ALA A 58 6.78 -8.37 -14.93
N SER A 59 7.53 -8.75 -13.89
CA SER A 59 7.34 -10.00 -13.13
C SER A 59 6.39 -9.85 -11.94
N GLY A 60 6.31 -8.65 -11.35
CA GLY A 60 5.53 -8.33 -10.16
C GLY A 60 6.23 -8.61 -8.82
N TYR A 61 7.45 -9.17 -8.84
CA TYR A 61 8.18 -9.53 -7.61
C TYR A 61 8.81 -8.34 -6.88
N SER A 62 8.84 -7.15 -7.50
CA SER A 62 9.28 -5.93 -6.83
C SER A 62 8.19 -5.29 -5.95
N LEU A 63 6.95 -5.79 -6.00
CA LEU A 63 5.87 -5.27 -5.17
C LEU A 63 6.12 -5.61 -3.71
N HIS A 64 6.32 -4.58 -2.91
CA HIS A 64 6.46 -4.66 -1.47
C HIS A 64 5.71 -3.51 -0.81
N ALA A 65 5.51 -3.60 0.50
CA ALA A 65 4.91 -2.54 1.29
C ALA A 65 5.83 -2.24 2.48
N ASP A 66 6.21 -0.98 2.60
CA ASP A 66 6.91 -0.47 3.76
C ASP A 66 5.94 0.23 4.69
N PHE A 67 6.18 0.12 5.99
CA PHE A 67 5.40 0.79 7.01
C PHE A 67 6.29 1.65 7.88
N ILE A 68 5.96 2.95 7.95
CA ILE A 68 6.64 3.92 8.81
C ILE A 68 5.62 4.47 9.81
N ALA A 69 5.87 4.23 11.10
CA ALA A 69 5.06 4.80 12.17
C ALA A 69 5.55 6.21 12.51
N ALA A 70 4.80 7.22 12.11
CA ALA A 70 5.06 8.63 12.44
C ALA A 70 3.86 9.30 13.14
N TRP A 71 2.98 8.50 13.75
CA TRP A 71 1.83 9.03 14.48
C TRP A 71 2.22 9.63 15.82
N ASP A 72 1.52 10.69 16.21
CA ASP A 72 1.50 11.17 17.59
C ASP A 72 0.93 10.05 18.50
N GLN A 73 1.69 9.67 19.52
CA GLN A 73 1.38 8.51 20.36
C GLN A 73 0.09 8.70 21.14
N ASP A 74 -0.20 9.91 21.61
CA ASP A 74 -1.41 10.20 22.38
C ASP A 74 -2.64 10.14 21.48
N VAL A 75 -2.54 10.69 20.26
CA VAL A 75 -3.59 10.59 19.25
C VAL A 75 -3.85 9.13 18.87
N LEU A 76 -2.80 8.35 18.61
CA LEU A 76 -2.92 6.94 18.24
C LEU A 76 -3.55 6.12 19.37
N GLN A 77 -3.05 6.30 20.60
CA GLN A 77 -3.54 5.56 21.77
C GLN A 77 -5.01 5.85 22.04
N GLN A 78 -5.44 7.12 21.90
CA GLN A 78 -6.83 7.49 22.07
C GLN A 78 -7.76 6.78 21.09
N ILE A 79 -7.35 6.59 19.83
CA ILE A 79 -8.14 5.86 18.84
C ILE A 79 -8.17 4.36 19.15
N ILE A 80 -7.02 3.78 19.51
CA ILE A 80 -6.93 2.36 19.88
C ILE A 80 -7.87 2.05 21.06
N ASP A 81 -7.92 2.93 22.05
CA ASP A 81 -8.69 2.70 23.28
C ASP A 81 -10.18 2.98 23.13
N ASN A 82 -10.58 3.87 22.21
CA ASN A 82 -11.94 4.41 22.19
C ASN A 82 -12.70 4.21 20.88
N CYS A 83 -12.04 3.81 19.79
CA CYS A 83 -12.74 3.63 18.52
C CYS A 83 -13.07 2.16 18.21
N ASN A 84 -14.36 1.88 18.02
CA ASN A 84 -14.85 0.59 17.52
C ASN A 84 -15.92 0.79 16.44
N ALA A 85 -15.64 1.68 15.47
CA ALA A 85 -16.56 2.05 14.40
C ALA A 85 -16.64 1.01 13.26
N GLY A 86 -15.77 0.00 13.25
CA GLY A 86 -15.69 -0.98 12.14
C GLY A 86 -15.59 -0.28 10.78
N SER A 87 -16.41 -0.69 9.82
CA SER A 87 -16.47 -0.10 8.48
C SER A 87 -17.33 1.18 8.39
N SER A 88 -17.87 1.68 9.51
CA SER A 88 -18.76 2.87 9.51
C SER A 88 -18.01 4.20 9.33
N GLY A 89 -16.67 4.16 9.36
CA GLY A 89 -15.80 5.32 9.16
C GLY A 89 -15.24 5.89 10.45
N MET A 90 -14.10 6.58 10.32
CA MET A 90 -13.35 7.13 11.45
C MET A 90 -14.05 8.37 12.04
N ASP A 91 -14.93 9.05 11.29
CA ASP A 91 -15.79 10.15 11.77
C ASP A 91 -16.73 9.73 12.91
N LYS A 92 -16.99 8.43 13.06
CA LYS A 92 -17.84 7.88 14.12
C LYS A 92 -17.09 7.53 15.39
N CYS A 93 -15.75 7.65 15.41
CA CYS A 93 -14.95 7.41 16.60
C CYS A 93 -15.16 8.54 17.63
N PRO A 94 -15.41 8.23 18.91
CA PRO A 94 -15.39 9.24 19.94
C PRO A 94 -13.95 9.75 20.17
N GLY A 95 -13.81 11.04 20.48
CA GLY A 95 -12.52 11.61 20.86
C GLY A 95 -11.52 11.70 19.70
N LEU A 96 -11.91 12.17 18.53
CA LEU A 96 -10.95 12.54 17.49
C LEU A 96 -10.24 13.85 17.89
N LEU A 97 -9.10 13.78 18.57
CA LEU A 97 -8.38 14.96 19.10
C LEU A 97 -8.09 16.04 18.04
N LYS A 98 -7.87 15.63 16.80
CA LYS A 98 -7.53 16.52 15.68
C LYS A 98 -8.64 16.55 14.60
N GLY A 99 -9.78 15.92 14.86
CA GLY A 99 -10.87 15.80 13.88
C GLY A 99 -10.50 14.97 12.65
N LEU A 100 -11.25 15.15 11.56
CA LEU A 100 -10.95 14.56 10.26
C LEU A 100 -10.31 15.59 9.32
N ASN A 101 -9.44 15.10 8.43
CA ASN A 101 -8.89 15.87 7.32
C ASN A 101 -9.94 15.98 6.18
N THR A 102 -10.93 16.86 6.33
CA THR A 102 -12.05 17.02 5.36
C THR A 102 -11.75 18.01 4.23
N ASN A 103 -10.79 18.89 4.44
CA ASN A 103 -10.46 20.01 3.56
C ASN A 103 -9.48 19.66 2.44
N LYS A 104 -8.83 18.48 2.49
CA LYS A 104 -7.77 18.07 1.52
C LYS A 104 -6.63 19.09 1.43
N ASP A 105 -6.41 19.85 2.51
CA ASP A 105 -5.42 20.93 2.57
C ASP A 105 -4.00 20.40 2.84
N CYS A 106 -3.88 19.13 3.22
CA CYS A 106 -2.59 18.46 3.30
C CYS A 106 -2.07 18.18 1.89
N LYS A 107 -1.32 19.14 1.34
CA LYS A 107 -0.61 19.03 0.08
C LYS A 107 0.88 19.16 0.37
N ILE A 108 1.60 18.05 0.22
CA ILE A 108 3.05 18.05 0.21
C ILE A 108 3.43 18.06 -1.27
N ASP A 109 4.16 19.08 -1.69
CA ASP A 109 4.67 19.13 -3.06
C ASP A 109 5.62 17.96 -3.29
N SER A 110 5.53 17.35 -4.47
CA SER A 110 6.47 16.30 -4.84
C SER A 110 7.89 16.88 -4.81
N PRO A 111 8.84 16.24 -4.10
CA PRO A 111 10.23 16.65 -4.15
C PRO A 111 10.86 16.37 -5.52
N LEU A 112 10.21 15.55 -6.35
CA LEU A 112 10.63 15.20 -7.70
C LEU A 112 9.80 15.97 -8.73
N GLN A 113 10.49 16.68 -9.63
CA GLN A 113 9.89 17.42 -10.73
C GLN A 113 9.79 16.51 -11.97
N GLU A 114 8.79 15.63 -11.96
CA GLU A 114 8.55 14.66 -13.03
C GLU A 114 7.04 14.52 -13.30
N VAL A 115 6.67 14.31 -14.57
CA VAL A 115 5.29 13.99 -14.96
C VAL A 115 5.05 12.50 -14.72
N THR A 116 4.12 12.19 -13.82
CA THR A 116 3.83 10.80 -13.39
C THR A 116 2.40 10.35 -13.71
N ASP A 117 1.64 11.20 -14.38
CA ASP A 117 0.22 11.06 -14.68
C ASP A 117 -0.09 11.30 -16.16
N GLY A 118 -1.22 10.74 -16.61
CA GLY A 118 -1.67 10.85 -18.01
C GLY A 118 -1.10 9.74 -18.91
N ILE A 119 -1.00 10.04 -20.21
CA ILE A 119 -0.38 9.15 -21.20
C ILE A 119 1.07 9.59 -21.32
N LEU A 120 2.00 8.69 -20.99
CA LEU A 120 3.43 8.94 -20.98
C LEU A 120 4.12 8.13 -22.09
N ASP A 121 5.15 8.71 -22.70
CA ASP A 121 5.97 8.03 -23.71
C ASP A 121 6.94 7.00 -23.08
N LYS A 122 7.22 7.14 -21.78
CA LYS A 122 8.13 6.31 -20.99
C LYS A 122 7.62 6.16 -19.56
N LEU A 123 8.08 5.12 -18.86
CA LEU A 123 7.76 4.95 -17.45
C LEU A 123 8.40 6.07 -16.61
N PRO A 124 7.77 6.48 -15.49
CA PRO A 124 8.40 7.39 -14.54
C PRO A 124 9.81 6.92 -14.16
N GLY A 125 10.75 7.84 -14.04
CA GLY A 125 12.18 7.59 -13.79
C GLY A 125 12.96 7.08 -15.00
N ASP A 126 12.39 7.12 -16.21
CA ASP A 126 12.95 6.52 -17.44
C ASP A 126 13.23 5.03 -17.27
N ASN A 127 12.42 4.35 -16.44
CA ASN A 127 12.65 2.96 -16.08
C ASN A 127 12.44 2.04 -17.30
N PRO A 128 13.46 1.30 -17.76
CA PRO A 128 13.28 0.25 -18.76
C PRO A 128 12.50 -0.93 -18.19
N LEU A 129 11.90 -1.72 -19.07
CA LEU A 129 11.25 -2.96 -18.67
C LEU A 129 12.28 -4.02 -18.27
N GLY A 130 12.00 -4.73 -17.18
CA GLY A 130 12.79 -5.85 -16.67
C GLY A 130 11.90 -6.98 -16.17
N GLY A 131 12.46 -8.19 -16.07
CA GLY A 131 11.75 -9.40 -15.67
C GLY A 131 12.08 -10.59 -16.58
N PHE A 132 11.44 -11.73 -16.36
CA PHE A 132 11.80 -13.01 -17.01
C PHE A 132 11.89 -12.97 -18.54
N SER A 133 11.10 -12.11 -19.20
CA SER A 133 11.10 -11.97 -20.66
C SER A 133 11.84 -10.72 -21.17
N PHE A 134 12.26 -9.82 -20.29
CA PHE A 134 12.82 -8.50 -20.65
C PHE A 134 14.27 -8.30 -20.20
N GLY A 135 14.84 -9.21 -19.42
CA GLY A 135 16.18 -9.10 -18.86
C GLY A 135 16.16 -8.76 -17.36
N PRO A 136 17.31 -8.40 -16.76
CA PRO A 136 17.38 -8.13 -15.33
C PRO A 136 16.43 -6.97 -14.94
N ILE A 137 15.75 -7.11 -13.80
CA ILE A 137 15.01 -6.00 -13.18
C ILE A 137 16.06 -5.05 -12.60
N LEU A 138 16.02 -3.77 -12.99
CA LEU A 138 16.93 -2.77 -12.42
C LEU A 138 16.76 -2.71 -10.89
N GLY A 139 17.88 -2.77 -10.16
CA GLY A 139 17.90 -2.83 -8.69
C GLY A 139 17.94 -4.25 -8.11
N GLY A 140 17.66 -5.28 -8.90
CA GLY A 140 18.03 -6.66 -8.56
C GLY A 140 19.49 -6.88 -8.94
N GLY A 141 20.37 -7.09 -7.97
CA GLY A 141 21.79 -7.32 -8.20
C GLY A 141 22.04 -8.51 -9.15
N GLY A 142 22.11 -8.23 -10.44
CA GLY A 142 22.60 -9.13 -11.47
C GLY A 142 24.02 -8.72 -11.80
N GLY A 143 24.98 -9.56 -11.39
CA GLY A 143 26.40 -9.35 -11.65
C GLY A 143 26.64 -9.05 -13.13
N GLY A 144 27.43 -8.00 -13.38
CA GLY A 144 27.89 -7.63 -14.70
C GLY A 144 28.58 -8.83 -15.35
N SER A 145 28.02 -9.30 -16.46
CA SER A 145 28.81 -9.98 -17.47
C SER A 145 29.42 -8.88 -18.34
N ASP A 146 30.58 -8.37 -17.92
CA ASP A 146 31.48 -7.66 -18.83
C ASP A 146 31.77 -8.60 -20.00
N SER A 147 31.25 -8.25 -21.16
CA SER A 147 31.74 -8.77 -22.44
C SER A 147 32.73 -7.74 -22.97
N ASP A 148 33.92 -7.75 -22.38
CA ASP A 148 35.06 -7.02 -22.93
C ASP A 148 35.41 -7.67 -24.27
N SER A 149 35.23 -6.88 -25.33
CA SER A 149 35.62 -7.22 -26.69
C SER A 149 36.80 -6.32 -27.03
N GLY A 150 38.01 -6.82 -26.78
CA GLY A 150 39.29 -6.18 -27.09
C GLY A 150 40.44 -7.18 -27.02
#